data_AF-A0A1G6JBJ8-F1
#
_entry.id   AF-A0A1G6JBJ8-F1
#
_cell.length_a   1.000
_cell.length_b   1.000
_cell.length_c   1.000
_cell.angle_alpha   90.00
_cell.angle_beta   90.00
_cell.angle_gamma   90.00
#
_symmetry.space_group_name_H-M   'P 1'
#
loop_
_entity.id
_entity.type
_entity.pdbx_description
1 polymer ?
#
loop_
_entity_poly.entity_id
_entity_poly.type
_entity_poly.pdbx_seq_one_letter_code
_entity_poly.pdbx_strand_id
1 'polypeptide(L)'
;MNRDAELAKLFLECRLAAHLSQYQLADLMGVKQMSIHRWEHGICKPYKKNLDRLFSIYNEILKKEADDLSLLDKAQESEPEFNTPESTNHVSQAVINKLRVIRKQLDHTDGSSNKEK
;
A
#
# COMPACT_ATOMS: atom_id res chain seq x y z
N MET A 1 18.77 -6.92 9.16
CA MET A 1 17.71 -5.90 8.97
C MET A 1 16.61 -6.14 9.98
N ASN A 2 16.06 -5.09 10.60
CA ASN A 2 15.10 -5.19 11.69
C ASN A 2 13.66 -5.22 11.14
N ARG A 3 13.00 -6.38 11.20
CA ARG A 3 11.67 -6.62 10.60
C ARG A 3 10.59 -5.64 11.09
N ASP A 4 10.71 -5.14 12.32
CA ASP A 4 9.72 -4.23 12.87
C ASP A 4 9.83 -2.82 12.27
N ALA A 5 11.05 -2.40 11.88
CA ALA A 5 11.27 -1.14 11.17
C ALA A 5 10.72 -1.19 9.73
N GLU A 6 10.74 -2.35 9.09
CA GLU A 6 10.14 -2.54 7.75
C GLU A 6 8.61 -2.44 7.80
N LEU A 7 7.97 -2.99 8.84
CA LEU A 7 6.52 -2.87 9.04
C LEU A 7 6.10 -1.42 9.27
N ALA A 8 6.88 -0.67 10.05
CA ALA A 8 6.63 0.73 10.30
C ALA A 8 6.65 1.54 9.00
N LYS A 9 7.67 1.30 8.18
CA LYS A 9 7.81 1.94 6.86
C LYS A 9 6.68 1.56 5.91
N LEU A 10 6.25 0.30 5.92
CA LEU A 10 5.12 -0.17 5.10
C LEU A 10 3.83 0.60 5.40
N PHE A 11 3.49 0.80 6.69
CA PHE A 11 2.32 1.58 7.07
C PHE A 11 2.37 3.00 6.53
N LEU A 12 3.51 3.66 6.70
CA LEU A 12 3.72 5.02 6.23
C LEU A 12 3.59 5.12 4.71
N GLU A 13 4.26 4.23 3.96
CA GLU A 13 4.24 4.24 2.49
C GLU A 13 2.84 3.97 1.94
N CYS A 14 2.13 2.95 2.44
CA CYS A 14 0.76 2.65 2.01
C CYS A 14 -0.19 3.82 2.29
N ARG A 15 -0.07 4.45 3.46
CA ARG A 15 -0.91 5.59 3.84
C ARG A 15 -0.70 6.78 2.90
N LEU A 16 0.57 7.13 2.65
CA LEU A 16 0.92 8.26 1.79
C LEU A 16 0.54 8.01 0.33
N ALA A 17 0.75 6.79 -0.17
CA ALA A 17 0.35 6.40 -1.52
C ALA A 17 -1.16 6.44 -1.73
N ALA A 18 -1.95 6.21 -0.68
CA ALA A 18 -3.41 6.34 -0.71
C ALA A 18 -3.90 7.76 -0.36
N HIS A 19 -3.00 8.74 -0.24
CA HIS A 19 -3.31 10.13 0.14
C HIS A 19 -4.10 10.28 1.44
N LEU A 20 -3.92 9.35 2.39
CA LEU A 20 -4.64 9.36 3.67
C LEU A 20 -3.85 10.10 4.76
N SER A 21 -4.56 10.82 5.62
CA SER A 21 -4.06 11.22 6.93
C SER A 21 -4.02 10.03 7.89
N GLN A 22 -3.26 10.14 8.99
CA GLN A 22 -3.25 9.11 10.03
C GLN A 22 -4.63 8.90 10.66
N TYR A 23 -5.45 9.96 10.74
CA TYR A 23 -6.82 9.87 11.26
C TYR A 23 -7.73 9.09 10.32
N GLN A 24 -7.69 9.38 9.01
CA GLN A 24 -8.49 8.67 8.01
C GLN A 24 -8.11 7.20 7.92
N LEU A 25 -6.81 6.87 7.94
CA LEU A 25 -6.39 5.47 7.97
C LEU A 25 -6.86 4.76 9.24
N ALA A 26 -6.79 5.44 10.39
CA ALA A 26 -7.26 4.87 11.65
C ALA A 26 -8.76 4.57 11.62
N ASP A 27 -9.56 5.48 11.06
CA ASP A 27 -11.01 5.32 10.88
C ASP A 27 -11.33 4.10 9.99
N LEU A 28 -10.67 3.98 8.82
CA LEU A 28 -10.82 2.85 7.90
C LEU A 28 -10.41 1.50 8.52
N MET A 29 -9.41 1.53 9.40
CA MET A 29 -8.92 0.36 10.14
C MET A 29 -9.73 0.04 11.39
N GLY A 30 -10.61 0.94 11.85
CA GLY A 30 -11.36 0.78 13.10
C GLY A 30 -10.47 0.85 14.35
N VAL A 31 -9.40 1.64 14.31
CA VAL A 31 -8.44 1.80 15.42
C VAL A 31 -8.28 3.27 15.80
N LYS A 32 -7.59 3.54 16.91
CA LYS A 32 -7.27 4.92 17.30
C LYS A 32 -6.11 5.46 16.44
N GLN A 33 -6.12 6.75 16.10
CA GLN A 33 -5.00 7.41 15.39
C GLN A 33 -3.65 7.19 16.08
N MET A 34 -3.64 7.16 17.42
CA MET A 34 -2.44 6.89 18.20
C MET A 34 -1.83 5.50 17.90
N SER A 35 -2.65 4.50 17.54
CA SER A 35 -2.17 3.19 17.10
C SER A 35 -1.39 3.29 15.79
N ILE A 36 -1.92 4.05 14.81
CA ILE A 36 -1.24 4.31 13.54
C ILE A 36 0.10 5.02 13.78
N HIS A 37 0.10 6.07 14.59
CA HIS A 37 1.32 6.80 14.94
C HIS A 37 2.39 5.84 15.51
N ARG A 38 2.03 5.00 16.49
CA ARG A 38 2.97 4.04 17.10
C ARG A 38 3.50 3.00 16.12
N TRP A 39 2.67 2.53 15.19
CA TRP A 39 3.09 1.57 14.18
C TRP A 39 4.04 2.22 13.17
N GLU A 40 3.72 3.41 12.64
CA GLU A 40 4.56 4.14 11.68
C GLU A 40 5.93 4.54 12.24
N HIS A 41 6.04 4.70 13.56
CA HIS A 41 7.30 5.03 14.24
C HIS A 41 8.03 3.79 14.80
N GLY A 42 7.50 2.58 14.60
CA GLY A 42 8.08 1.35 15.12
C GLY A 42 8.06 1.24 16.65
N ILE A 43 7.25 2.06 17.34
CA ILE A 43 7.10 2.07 18.80
C ILE A 43 6.46 0.77 19.28
N CYS A 44 5.50 0.24 18.52
CA CYS A 44 4.92 -1.06 18.78
C CYS A 44 4.58 -1.80 17.48
N LYS A 45 4.40 -3.11 17.61
CA LYS A 45 4.11 -3.98 16.48
C LYS A 45 2.60 -4.09 16.22
N PRO A 46 2.12 -3.90 14.99
CA PRO A 46 0.75 -4.23 14.63
C PRO A 46 0.54 -5.75 14.65
N TYR A 47 -0.66 -6.20 15.01
CA TYR A 47 -1.03 -7.62 14.88
C TYR A 47 -1.25 -7.98 13.39
N LYS A 48 -1.15 -9.27 13.06
CA LYS A 48 -1.36 -9.79 11.70
C LYS A 48 -2.67 -9.28 11.07
N LYS A 49 -3.78 -9.33 11.82
CA LYS A 49 -5.09 -8.81 11.36
C LYS A 49 -5.06 -7.34 10.92
N ASN A 50 -4.21 -6.52 11.52
CA ASN A 50 -4.08 -5.11 11.18
C ASN A 50 -3.34 -4.94 9.85
N LEU A 51 -2.36 -5.82 9.58
CA LEU A 51 -1.67 -5.86 8.28
C LEU A 51 -2.64 -6.28 7.18
N ASP A 52 -3.40 -7.35 7.41
CA ASP A 52 -4.40 -7.83 6.43
C ASP A 52 -5.44 -6.75 6.10
N ARG A 53 -5.87 -5.98 7.13
CA ARG A 53 -6.78 -4.85 6.95
C ARG A 53 -6.14 -3.71 6.18
N LEU A 54 -4.89 -3.33 6.49
CA LEU A 54 -4.16 -2.30 5.75
C LEU A 54 -4.06 -2.66 4.26
N PHE A 55 -3.70 -3.91 3.94
CA PHE A 55 -3.61 -4.38 2.55
C PHE A 55 -4.96 -4.33 1.84
N SER A 56 -6.04 -4.70 2.54
CA SER A 56 -7.39 -4.66 1.96
C SER A 56 -7.79 -3.22 1.59
N ILE A 57 -7.62 -2.27 2.52
CA ILE A 57 -7.91 -0.84 2.29
C ILE A 57 -7.08 -0.30 1.12
N TYR A 58 -5.78 -0.59 1.11
CA TYR A 58 -4.89 -0.11 0.05
C TYR A 58 -5.29 -0.64 -1.32
N ASN A 59 -5.60 -1.94 -1.42
CA ASN A 59 -6.07 -2.55 -2.67
C ASN A 59 -7.42 -2.00 -3.13
N GLU A 60 -8.34 -1.70 -2.21
CA GLU A 60 -9.63 -1.08 -2.55
C GLU A 60 -9.47 0.33 -3.11
N ILE A 61 -8.55 1.13 -2.56
CA ILE A 61 -8.27 2.50 -3.03
C ILE A 61 -7.62 2.45 -4.41
N LEU A 62 -6.59 1.62 -4.61
CA LEU A 62 -5.93 1.49 -5.91
C LEU A 62 -6.86 1.01 -7.02
N LYS A 63 -7.82 0.13 -6.70
CA LYS A 63 -8.83 -0.30 -7.67
C LYS A 63 -9.73 0.84 -8.10
N LYS A 64 -10.19 1.66 -7.15
CA LYS A 64 -11.02 2.83 -7.44
C LYS A 64 -10.29 3.84 -8.31
N GLU A 65 -9.03 4.13 -7.99
CA GLU A 65 -8.20 5.01 -8.83
C GLU A 65 -8.05 4.47 -10.26
N ALA A 66 -7.84 3.15 -10.42
CA ALA A 66 -7.77 2.53 -11.74
C ALA A 66 -9.11 2.59 -12.51
N ASP A 67 -10.24 2.42 -11.81
CA ASP A 67 -11.57 2.51 -12.39
C ASP A 67 -11.89 3.97 -12.81
N ASP A 68 -11.53 4.95 -11.97
CA ASP A 68 -11.70 6.39 -12.26
C ASP A 68 -10.82 6.84 -13.44
N LEU A 69 -9.59 6.33 -13.55
CA LEU A 69 -8.72 6.53 -14.73
C LEU A 69 -9.29 5.90 -16.00
N SER A 70 -10.03 4.79 -15.90
CA SER A 70 -10.72 4.17 -17.05
C SER A 70 -11.93 4.98 -17.54
N LEU A 71 -12.48 5.88 -16.70
CA LEU A 71 -13.57 6.79 -17.06
C LEU A 71 -13.07 8.02 -17.83
N LEU A 72 -11.79 8.39 -17.69
CA LEU A 72 -11.19 9.52 -18.43
C LEU A 72 -10.84 9.16 -19.88
N ASP A 73 -10.58 7.89 -20.18
CA ASP A 73 -10.32 7.39 -21.55
C ASP A 73 -11.58 7.45 -22.43
N LYS A 74 -12.79 7.45 -21.83
CA LYS A 74 -14.07 7.54 -22.55
C LYS A 74 -14.50 8.98 -22.89
N ALA A 75 -13.73 9.99 -22.49
CA ALA A 75 -14.03 11.40 -22.74
C ALA A 75 -13.07 12.06 -23.76
N GLN A 76 -12.28 11.28 -24.50
CA GLN A 76 -11.26 11.76 -25.44
C GLN A 76 -11.48 11.27 -26.89
N GLU A 77 -12.73 11.11 -27.35
CA GLU A 77 -13.04 10.92 -28.79
C GLU A 77 -13.40 12.22 -29.53
N SER A 78 -13.15 13.40 -28.95
CA SER A 78 -13.22 14.67 -29.69
C SER A 78 -12.03 15.58 -29.36
N GLU A 79 -10.94 15.35 -30.09
CA GLU A 79 -9.72 16.18 -30.24
C GLU A 79 -10.05 17.67 -30.54
N PRO A 80 -9.23 18.65 -30.09
CA PRO A 80 -7.87 18.80 -30.62
C PRO A 80 -6.74 19.15 -29.63
N GLU A 81 -5.64 18.41 -29.78
CA GLU A 81 -4.22 18.84 -29.84
C GLU A 81 -3.71 19.87 -28.81
N PHE A 82 -3.08 19.38 -27.74
CA PHE A 82 -1.91 20.08 -27.18
C PHE A 82 -0.85 19.10 -26.68
N ASN A 83 0.25 19.01 -27.43
CA ASN A 83 1.41 18.19 -27.17
C ASN A 83 2.30 18.86 -26.11
N THR A 84 2.64 18.16 -25.02
CA THR A 84 4.01 18.16 -24.47
C THR A 84 4.24 16.97 -23.52
N PRO A 85 5.49 16.45 -23.48
CA PRO A 85 5.87 15.26 -22.72
C PRO A 85 6.31 15.61 -21.30
N GLU A 86 6.40 14.59 -20.45
CA GLU A 86 6.92 14.62 -19.07
C GLU A 86 6.00 15.24 -18.02
N SER A 87 5.34 14.35 -17.28
CA SER A 87 5.36 14.31 -15.80
C SER A 87 4.04 13.72 -15.33
N THR A 88 4.04 12.44 -14.91
CA THR A 88 3.09 11.89 -13.91
C THR A 88 3.22 10.37 -13.66
N ASN A 89 4.23 9.65 -14.16
CA ASN A 89 4.20 8.17 -14.06
C ASN A 89 5.45 7.47 -13.50
N HIS A 90 6.15 8.05 -12.51
CA HIS A 90 7.35 7.42 -11.93
C HIS A 90 7.24 7.05 -10.43
N VAL A 91 6.25 7.57 -9.69
CA VAL A 91 6.14 7.34 -8.23
C VAL A 91 5.36 6.05 -7.91
N SER A 92 4.36 5.69 -8.71
CA SER A 92 3.45 4.56 -8.44
C SER A 92 4.04 3.18 -8.77
N GLN A 93 4.86 3.06 -9.83
CA GLN A 93 5.35 1.75 -10.28
C GLN A 93 6.44 1.16 -9.36
N ALA A 94 7.26 2.02 -8.73
CA ALA A 94 8.35 1.60 -7.86
C ALA A 94 7.83 1.00 -6.53
N VAL A 95 6.75 1.55 -5.97
CA VAL A 95 6.15 1.08 -4.72
C VAL A 95 5.44 -0.26 -4.94
N ILE A 96 4.67 -0.37 -6.03
CA ILE A 96 3.97 -1.60 -6.42
C ILE A 96 4.96 -2.76 -6.64
N ASN A 97 6.08 -2.49 -7.31
CA ASN A 97 7.12 -3.50 -7.54
C ASN A 97 7.78 -3.97 -6.23
N LYS A 98 8.03 -3.06 -5.28
CA LYS A 98 8.58 -3.42 -3.95
C LYS A 98 7.61 -4.30 -3.15
N LEU A 99 6.32 -3.96 -3.14
CA LEU A 99 5.29 -4.74 -2.43
C LEU A 99 5.15 -6.16 -2.99
N ARG A 100 5.24 -6.33 -4.31
CA ARG A 100 5.21 -7.64 -4.98
C ARG A 100 6.40 -8.53 -4.58
N VAL A 101 7.59 -7.95 -4.48
CA VAL A 101 8.81 -8.68 -4.08
C VAL A 101 8.70 -9.17 -2.63
N ILE A 102 8.26 -8.31 -1.72
CA ILE A 102 8.11 -8.63 -0.29
C ILE A 102 7.07 -9.74 -0.09
N ARG A 103 5.93 -9.68 -0.79
CA ARG A 103 4.89 -10.72 -0.75
C ARG A 103 5.43 -12.09 -1.19
N LYS A 104 6.15 -12.13 -2.31
CA LYS A 104 6.73 -13.38 -2.83
C LYS A 104 7.75 -14.01 -1.86
N GLN A 105 8.47 -13.18 -1.11
CA GLN A 105 9.43 -13.66 -0.10
C GLN A 105 8.73 -14.23 1.16
N LEU A 106 7.55 -13.72 1.51
CA LEU A 106 6.73 -14.26 2.60
C LEU A 106 6.11 -15.62 2.24
N ASP A 107 5.64 -15.78 0.99
CA ASP A 107 5.06 -17.03 0.48
C ASP A 107 6.06 -18.20 0.44
N HIS A 108 7.37 -17.93 0.45
CA HIS A 108 8.42 -18.95 0.50
C HIS A 108 8.83 -19.39 1.91
N THR A 109 8.20 -18.87 2.98
CA THR A 109 8.57 -19.23 4.37
C THR A 109 7.62 -20.19 5.07
N ASP A 110 6.52 -20.62 4.44
CA ASP A 110 5.57 -21.60 5.01
C ASP A 110 5.68 -23.01 4.39
N GLY A 111 6.87 -23.33 3.85
CA GLY A 111 7.13 -24.57 3.12
C GLY A 111 8.44 -25.26 3.50
N SER A 112 8.74 -25.41 4.80
CA SER A 112 9.67 -26.45 5.25
C SER A 112 9.31 -26.93 6.65
N SER A 113 8.36 -27.87 6.66
CA SER A 113 8.35 -28.93 7.67
C SER A 113 9.68 -29.66 7.57
N ASN A 114 10.46 -29.69 8.65
CA ASN A 114 11.23 -30.90 8.92
C ASN A 114 11.04 -31.33 10.37
N LYS A 115 10.34 -32.45 10.51
CA LYS A 115 10.43 -33.36 11.66
C LYS A 115 11.86 -33.86 11.73
N GLU A 116 12.47 -33.79 12.91
CA GLU A 116 13.60 -34.61 13.35
C GLU A 116 13.82 -34.25 14.83
N LYS A 117 13.97 -35.14 15.80
CA LYS A 117 13.68 -36.56 15.97
C LYS A 117 13.73 -36.77 17.49
#